data_AF-A0A410G0Q0-F1
#
_entry.id   AF-A0A410G0Q0-F1
#
_cell.length_a   1.000
_cell.length_b   1.000
_cell.length_c   1.000
_cell.angle_alpha   90.00
_cell.angle_beta   90.00
_cell.angle_gamma   90.00
#
_symmetry.space_group_name_H-M   'P 1'
#
loop_
_entity.id
_entity.type
_entity.pdbx_description
1 polymer ?
#
loop_
_entity_poly.entity_id
_entity_poly.type
_entity_poly.pdbx_seq_one_letter_code
_entity_poly.pdbx_strand_id
1 'polypeptide(L)' 'MNELEIKLFEEVQDGYSLNPEQKVKLREACTRVVKDHPDESFPLLMKAAKIYLNAILEFPQLTL' A
#
# COMPACT_ATOMS: atom_id res chain seq x y z
N MET A 1 -9.23 -6.43 -6.30
CA MET A 1 -9.17 -5.11 -5.65
C MET A 1 -10.34 -4.27 -6.11
N ASN A 2 -10.94 -3.48 -5.23
CA ASN A 2 -11.95 -2.50 -5.60
C ASN A 2 -11.29 -1.22 -6.17
N GLU A 3 -12.09 -0.27 -6.67
CA GLU A 3 -11.60 0.98 -7.28
C GLU A 3 -10.75 1.81 -6.31
N LEU A 4 -11.15 1.86 -5.03
CA LEU A 4 -10.43 2.58 -3.98
C LEU A 4 -9.04 1.99 -3.72
N GLU A 5 -8.95 0.66 -3.64
CA GLU A 5 -7.69 -0.08 -3.46
C GLU A 5 -6.75 0.12 -4.65
N ILE A 6 -7.27 0.11 -5.88
CA ILE A 6 -6.49 0.35 -7.11
C ILE A 6 -5.92 1.75 -7.09
N LYS A 7 -6.76 2.76 -6.85
CA LYS A 7 -6.35 4.16 -6.76
C LYS A 7 -5.29 4.37 -5.68
N LEU A 8 -5.51 3.76 -4.50
CA LEU A 8 -4.55 3.83 -3.39
C LEU A 8 -3.20 3.22 -3.77
N PHE A 9 -3.19 2.07 -4.44
CA PHE A 9 -1.97 1.42 -4.92
C PHE A 9 -1.21 2.28 -5.93
N GLU A 10 -1.90 2.90 -6.89
CA GLU A 10 -1.30 3.79 -7.90
C GLU A 10 -0.68 5.03 -7.26
N GLU A 11 -1.40 5.73 -6.39
CA GLU A 11 -0.94 6.95 -5.72
C GLU A 11 0.21 6.71 -4.73
N VAL A 12 0.22 5.55 -4.07
CA VAL A 12 1.25 5.23 -3.07
C VAL A 12 2.55 4.81 -3.75
N GLN A 13 2.49 4.07 -4.85
CA GLN A 13 3.70 3.61 -5.54
C GLN A 13 4.33 4.68 -6.44
N ASP A 14 3.62 5.78 -6.72
CA ASP A 14 4.12 6.84 -7.60
C ASP A 14 5.47 7.39 -7.12
N GLY A 15 6.43 7.48 -8.04
CA GLY A 15 7.81 7.84 -7.75
C GLY A 15 8.71 6.73 -7.19
N TYR A 16 8.21 5.51 -6.99
CA TYR A 16 9.00 4.37 -6.49
C TYR A 16 9.20 3.26 -7.54
N SER A 17 10.46 2.85 -7.71
CA SER A 17 10.82 1.71 -8.56
C SER A 17 10.72 0.39 -7.79
N LEU A 18 9.52 -0.16 -7.70
CA LEU A 18 9.25 -1.41 -7.00
C LEU A 18 9.50 -2.64 -7.89
N ASN A 19 10.19 -3.65 -7.34
CA ASN A 19 10.31 -4.95 -7.97
C ASN A 19 8.98 -5.74 -7.90
N PRO A 20 8.82 -6.87 -8.63
CA PRO A 20 7.58 -7.63 -8.64
C PRO A 20 7.09 -8.08 -7.25
N GLU A 21 8.00 -8.51 -6.36
CA GLU A 21 7.65 -8.95 -5.02
C GLU A 21 7.15 -7.79 -4.14
N GLN A 22 7.85 -6.65 -4.19
CA GLN A 22 7.45 -5.43 -3.48
C GLN A 22 6.08 -4.92 -3.95
N LYS A 23 5.78 -5.03 -5.26
CA LYS A 23 4.46 -4.69 -5.80
C LYS A 23 3.35 -5.57 -5.23
N VAL A 24 3.60 -6.87 -5.06
CA VAL A 24 2.64 -7.79 -4.44
C VAL A 24 2.40 -7.41 -2.98
N LYS A 25 3.48 -7.20 -2.20
CA LYS A 25 3.38 -6.78 -0.79
C LYS A 25 2.62 -5.45 -0.64
N LEU A 26 2.88 -4.48 -1.53
CA LEU A 26 2.19 -3.20 -1.49
C LEU A 26 0.71 -3.34 -1.83
N ARG A 27 0.34 -4.17 -2.82
CA ARG A 27 -1.07 -4.44 -3.14
C ARG A 27 -1.81 -5.03 -1.94
N GLU A 28 -1.21 -6.02 -1.28
CA GLU A 28 -1.79 -6.62 -0.08
C GLU A 28 -1.95 -5.60 1.05
N ALA A 29 -0.95 -4.73 1.26
CA ALA A 29 -1.04 -3.65 2.23
C ALA A 29 -2.17 -2.66 1.92
N CYS A 30 -2.33 -2.24 0.66
CA CYS A 30 -3.44 -1.38 0.24
C CYS A 30 -4.80 -2.03 0.49
N THR A 31 -4.96 -3.32 0.19
CA THR A 31 -6.19 -4.07 0.49
C THR A 31 -6.45 -4.15 1.99
N ARG A 32 -5.44 -4.44 2.82
CA ARG A 32 -5.60 -4.49 4.29
C ARG A 32 -6.00 -3.13 4.84
N VAL A 33 -5.33 -2.06 4.43
CA VAL A 33 -5.63 -0.68 4.87
C VAL A 33 -7.08 -0.30 4.59
N VAL A 34 -7.61 -0.59 3.39
CA VAL A 34 -9.02 -0.30 3.06
C VAL A 34 -9.98 -1.17 3.86
N LYS A 35 -9.65 -2.46 4.03
CA LYS A 35 -10.52 -3.41 4.76
C LYS A 35 -10.58 -3.12 6.26
N ASP A 36 -9.46 -2.75 6.86
CA ASP A 36 -9.35 -2.49 8.30
C ASP A 36 -9.89 -1.10 8.67
N HIS A 37 -9.97 -0.20 7.68
CA HIS A 37 -10.39 1.19 7.85
C HIS A 37 -11.38 1.65 6.76
N PRO A 38 -12.56 1.01 6.61
CA PRO A 38 -13.46 1.26 5.48
C PRO A 38 -14.07 2.67 5.46
N ASP A 39 -14.18 3.32 6.64
CA ASP A 39 -14.80 4.64 6.80
C ASP A 39 -13.79 5.79 6.80
N GLU A 40 -12.49 5.48 6.68
CA GLU A 40 -11.44 6.50 6.72
C GLU A 40 -11.32 7.26 5.40
N SER A 41 -10.88 8.52 5.52
CA SER A 41 -10.68 9.37 4.34
C SER A 41 -9.50 8.88 3.49
N PHE A 42 -9.58 9.08 2.17
CA PHE A 42 -8.51 8.69 1.24
C PHE A 42 -7.11 9.19 1.65
N PRO A 43 -6.91 10.45 2.11
CA PRO A 43 -5.60 10.89 2.59
C PRO A 43 -5.06 10.10 3.79
N LEU A 44 -5.93 9.65 4.70
CA LEU A 44 -5.53 8.84 5.85
C LEU A 44 -5.18 7.41 5.43
N LEU A 45 -5.95 6.83 4.51
CA LEU A 45 -5.62 5.55 3.88
C LEU A 45 -4.26 5.62 3.17
N MET A 46 -4.00 6.70 2.42
CA MET A 46 -2.72 6.93 1.76
C MET A 46 -1.56 7.04 2.77
N LYS A 47 -1.77 7.74 3.89
CA LYS A 47 -0.75 7.83 4.95
C LYS A 47 -0.45 6.45 5.54
N ALA A 48 -1.47 5.64 5.82
CA ALA A 48 -1.30 4.29 6.33
C ALA A 48 -0.55 3.39 5.33
N ALA A 49 -0.96 3.39 4.05
CA ALA A 49 -0.29 2.63 3.00
C ALA A 49 1.17 3.05 2.78
N LYS A 50 1.51 4.34 2.93
CA LYS A 50 2.89 4.84 2.85
C LYS A 50 3.78 4.32 3.99
N ILE A 51 3.22 4.05 5.17
CA ILE A 51 3.98 3.40 6.27
C ILE A 51 4.38 1.99 5.84
N TYR A 52 3.46 1.23 5.25
CA TYR A 52 3.77 -0.10 4.71
C TYR A 52 4.79 -0.05 3.57
N LEU A 53 4.65 0.92 2.65
CA LEU A 53 5.63 1.11 1.57
C LEU A 53 7.04 1.33 2.14
N ASN A 54 7.20 2.21 3.12
CA ASN A 54 8.49 2.46 3.75
C ASN A 54 9.07 1.18 4.37
N ALA A 55 8.24 0.39 5.06
CA ALA A 55 8.67 -0.89 5.62
C ALA A 55 9.10 -1.90 4.54
N ILE A 56 8.38 -1.97 3.40
CA ILE A 56 8.72 -2.83 2.26
C ILE A 56 10.06 -2.43 1.63
N LEU A 57 10.34 -1.13 1.57
CA LEU A 57 11.59 -0.60 1.01
C LEU A 57 12.78 -0.80 1.96
N GLU A 58 12.58 -0.55 3.25
CA GLU A 58 13.63 -0.66 4.27
C GLU A 58 13.94 -2.13 4.62
N PHE A 59 12.93 -3.00 4.59
CA PHE A 59 13.05 -4.40 4.99
C PHE A 59 12.41 -5.35 3.95
N PRO A 60 13.00 -5.48 2.76
CA PRO A 60 12.39 -6.22 1.65
C PRO A 60 12.16 -7.71 1.95
N GLN A 61 12.92 -8.30 2.88
CA GLN A 61 12.78 -9.70 3.29
C GLN A 61 11.71 -9.96 4.36
N LEU A 62 11.13 -8.93 4.99
CA LEU A 62 10.03 -9.12 5.93
C LEU A 62 8.73 -9.47 5.17
N THR A 63 7.94 -10.37 5.74
CA THR A 63 6.60 -10.72 5.26
C THR A 63 5.55 -10.06 6.15
N LEU A 64 4.50 -9.51 5.52
CA LEU A 64 3.41 -8.77 6.17
C LEU A 64 2.25 -9.67 6.60
#